data_AF-A0A1S2Y058-F1
#
_entry.id   AF-A0A1S2Y058-F1
#
_cell.length_a   1.000
_cell.length_b   1.000
_cell.length_c   1.000
_cell.angle_alpha   90.00
_cell.angle_beta   90.00
_cell.angle_gamma   90.00
#
_symmetry.space_group_name_H-M   'P 1'
#
loop_
_entity.id
_entity.type
_entity.pdbx_description
1 polymer ?
#
loop_
_entity_poly.entity_id
_entity_poly.type
_entity_poly.pdbx_seq_one_letter_code
_entity_poly.pdbx_strand_id
1 'polypeptide(L)'
;MGSFATEKCATYCLPLIVNAVSDTEAECAYILLEELMKCLTAQAVKTLILPTIQKLLQNTGYLHLKVSLLQDSFVREIWNRVGKQAYLETIHPLVLSNLYISPDKSSAASASVLLFGSSEEIGVPITIHQTILPLVHCFGKGLCVDGIDVLVRIGGIIEESFIVKQMLPLLKNVIRSFIDVSCMNKPDPVQSWSALALIDCMMTLDGLVAFLTEEIIVKELLEDISYIHVGVLMQKHMEIAVLQVAATTLFGISQRMGADLTALHILPKLKELFDELAFSQEISKGSTAVGRNLKVTKLKIGGDFQIETRMDLV
;
A
#
# COMPACT_ATOMS: atom_id res chain seq x y z
N MET A 1 -10.59 -23.70 -37.75
CA MET A 1 -9.56 -22.89 -38.45
C MET A 1 -8.19 -23.42 -38.07
N GLY A 2 -7.20 -23.43 -38.98
CA GLY A 2 -5.81 -23.75 -38.62
C GLY A 2 -5.15 -22.60 -37.85
N SER A 3 -4.03 -22.88 -37.16
CA SER A 3 -3.32 -21.92 -36.30
C SER A 3 -3.03 -20.57 -36.99
N PHE A 4 -2.56 -20.61 -38.24
CA PHE A 4 -2.27 -19.42 -39.03
C PHE A 4 -3.51 -18.54 -39.29
N ALA A 5 -4.65 -19.16 -39.61
CA ALA A 5 -5.89 -18.43 -39.85
C ALA A 5 -6.40 -17.77 -38.56
N THR A 6 -6.26 -18.45 -37.42
CA THR A 6 -6.61 -17.89 -36.11
C THR A 6 -5.73 -16.71 -35.74
N GLU A 7 -4.42 -16.79 -35.99
CA GLU A 7 -3.48 -15.68 -35.74
C GLU A 7 -3.80 -14.45 -36.59
N LYS A 8 -4.12 -14.65 -37.87
CA LYS A 8 -4.58 -13.55 -38.74
C LYS A 8 -5.89 -12.95 -38.25
N CYS A 9 -6.86 -13.79 -37.86
CA CYS A 9 -8.12 -13.33 -37.28
C CYS A 9 -7.88 -12.48 -36.02
N ALA A 10 -7.07 -12.98 -35.08
CA ALA A 10 -6.74 -12.27 -33.84
C ALA A 10 -6.19 -10.86 -34.10
N THR A 11 -5.33 -10.70 -35.11
CA THR A 11 -4.75 -9.39 -35.47
C THR A 11 -5.81 -8.35 -35.84
N TYR A 12 -6.92 -8.78 -36.46
CA TYR A 12 -8.04 -7.89 -36.82
C TYR A 12 -9.08 -7.74 -35.70
N CYS A 13 -9.23 -8.75 -34.84
CA CYS A 13 -10.18 -8.73 -33.72
C CYS A 13 -9.69 -7.89 -32.52
N LEU A 14 -8.41 -8.01 -32.16
CA LEU A 14 -7.88 -7.38 -30.94
C LEU A 14 -8.03 -5.84 -30.90
N PRO A 15 -7.86 -5.08 -32.01
CA PRO A 15 -8.13 -3.64 -32.01
C PRO A 15 -9.57 -3.26 -31.67
N LEU A 16 -10.55 -4.14 -31.93
CA LEU A 16 -11.95 -3.91 -31.61
C LEU A 16 -12.21 -4.02 -30.11
N ILE A 17 -11.47 -4.91 -29.44
CA ILE A 17 -11.60 -5.18 -28.00
C ILE A 17 -11.12 -3.99 -27.16
N VAL A 18 -10.06 -3.30 -27.59
CA VAL A 18 -9.46 -2.18 -26.86
C VAL A 18 -10.43 -1.00 -26.68
N ASN A 19 -11.44 -0.89 -27.55
CA ASN A 19 -12.41 0.20 -27.56
C ASN A 19 -13.78 -0.21 -26.99
N ALA A 20 -13.89 -1.30 -26.23
CA ALA A 20 -15.14 -1.66 -25.58
C ALA A 20 -15.59 -0.55 -24.61
N VAL A 21 -16.78 0.01 -24.82
CA VAL A 21 -17.31 1.16 -24.05
C VAL A 21 -18.48 0.75 -23.15
N SER A 22 -19.17 -0.34 -23.47
CA SER A 22 -20.30 -0.88 -22.68
C SER A 22 -19.98 -2.19 -21.97
N ASP A 23 -20.76 -2.52 -20.94
CA ASP A 23 -20.60 -3.76 -20.18
C ASP A 23 -20.80 -5.01 -21.06
N THR A 24 -21.76 -4.96 -21.98
CA THR A 24 -22.00 -6.04 -22.95
C THR A 24 -20.83 -6.24 -23.90
N GLU A 25 -20.20 -5.14 -24.35
CA GLU A 25 -19.00 -5.21 -25.17
C GLU A 25 -17.80 -5.72 -24.37
N ALA A 26 -17.70 -5.34 -23.08
CA ALA A 26 -16.68 -5.82 -22.17
C ALA A 26 -16.77 -7.34 -21.93
N GLU A 27 -17.98 -7.89 -21.73
CA GLU A 27 -18.19 -9.33 -21.63
C GLU A 27 -17.84 -10.06 -22.93
N CYS A 28 -18.29 -9.54 -24.08
CA CYS A 28 -17.96 -10.13 -25.38
C CYS A 28 -16.44 -10.09 -25.65
N ALA A 29 -15.79 -8.98 -25.30
CA ALA A 29 -14.35 -8.81 -25.37
C ALA A 29 -13.61 -9.83 -24.51
N TYR A 30 -14.06 -10.03 -23.27
CA TYR A 30 -13.48 -11.01 -22.35
C TYR A 30 -13.58 -12.43 -22.92
N ILE A 31 -14.78 -12.85 -23.36
CA ILE A 31 -15.00 -14.17 -23.96
C ILE A 31 -14.12 -14.36 -25.19
N LEU A 32 -14.01 -13.33 -26.05
CA LEU A 32 -13.17 -13.40 -27.25
C LEU A 32 -11.69 -13.53 -26.89
N LEU A 33 -11.20 -12.83 -25.85
CA LEU A 33 -9.83 -12.98 -25.38
C LEU A 33 -9.54 -14.39 -24.87
N GLU A 34 -10.44 -14.97 -24.07
CA GLU A 34 -10.30 -16.36 -23.60
C GLU A 34 -10.24 -17.36 -24.76
N GLU A 35 -11.15 -17.25 -25.73
CA GLU A 35 -11.19 -18.16 -26.87
C GLU A 35 -9.96 -18.01 -27.78
N LEU A 36 -9.49 -16.77 -27.98
CA LEU A 36 -8.24 -16.53 -28.71
C LEU A 36 -7.04 -17.12 -27.96
N MET A 37 -6.95 -16.98 -26.63
CA MET A 37 -5.86 -17.58 -25.85
C MET A 37 -5.82 -19.10 -25.99
N LYS A 38 -6.99 -19.77 -25.97
CA LYS A 38 -7.10 -21.24 -26.14
C LYS A 38 -6.66 -21.69 -27.53
N CYS A 39 -6.95 -20.91 -28.56
CA CYS A 39 -6.70 -21.28 -29.95
C CYS A 39 -5.31 -20.88 -30.48
N LEU A 40 -4.67 -19.86 -29.90
CA LEU A 40 -3.37 -19.35 -30.34
C LEU A 40 -2.19 -20.14 -29.76
N THR A 41 -1.08 -20.21 -30.50
CA THR A 41 0.17 -20.78 -29.97
C THR A 41 0.72 -19.91 -28.83
N ALA A 42 1.52 -20.47 -27.93
CA ALA A 42 2.13 -19.72 -26.84
C ALA A 42 2.91 -18.48 -27.34
N GLN A 43 3.59 -18.60 -28.47
CA GLN A 43 4.30 -17.48 -29.08
C GLN A 43 3.33 -16.39 -29.57
N ALA A 44 2.23 -16.76 -30.21
CA ALA A 44 1.21 -15.81 -30.66
C ALA A 44 0.48 -15.14 -29.48
N VAL A 45 0.25 -15.86 -28.37
CA VAL A 45 -0.30 -15.25 -27.13
C VAL A 45 0.67 -14.19 -26.60
N LYS A 46 1.97 -14.48 -26.55
CA LYS A 46 2.99 -13.51 -26.11
C LYS A 46 3.05 -12.26 -27.00
N THR A 47 2.92 -12.42 -28.32
CA THR A 47 3.11 -11.31 -29.27
C THR A 47 1.84 -10.51 -29.56
N LEU A 48 0.66 -11.10 -29.43
CA LEU A 48 -0.61 -10.47 -29.79
C LEU A 48 -1.49 -10.20 -28.56
N ILE A 49 -1.68 -11.21 -27.71
CA ILE A 49 -2.64 -11.14 -26.60
C ILE A 49 -2.08 -10.33 -25.42
N LEU A 50 -0.87 -10.63 -24.94
CA LEU A 50 -0.29 -9.90 -23.80
C LEU A 50 -0.23 -8.38 -24.07
N PRO A 51 0.25 -7.88 -25.22
CA PRO A 51 0.24 -6.44 -25.49
C PRO A 51 -1.15 -5.80 -25.50
N THR A 52 -2.17 -6.57 -25.89
CA THR A 52 -3.56 -6.11 -25.86
C THR A 52 -4.06 -6.00 -24.42
N ILE A 53 -3.80 -7.00 -23.58
CA ILE A 53 -4.13 -6.97 -22.15
C ILE A 53 -3.39 -5.80 -21.46
N GLN A 54 -2.11 -5.59 -21.80
CA GLN A 54 -1.35 -4.47 -21.24
C GLN A 54 -2.01 -3.12 -21.52
N LYS A 55 -2.46 -2.89 -22.75
CA LYS A 55 -3.20 -1.68 -23.13
C LYS A 55 -4.52 -1.54 -22.36
N LEU A 56 -5.25 -2.64 -22.21
CA LEU A 56 -6.52 -2.65 -21.46
C LEU A 56 -6.31 -2.31 -19.98
N LEU A 57 -5.27 -2.88 -19.34
CA LEU A 57 -4.95 -2.61 -17.94
C LEU A 57 -4.41 -1.18 -17.71
N GLN A 58 -3.77 -0.58 -18.72
CA GLN A 58 -3.27 0.80 -18.68
C GLN A 58 -4.33 1.87 -18.96
N ASN A 59 -5.50 1.48 -19.50
CA ASN A 59 -6.55 2.43 -19.81
C ASN A 59 -7.17 3.02 -18.52
N THR A 60 -7.48 4.32 -18.56
CA THR A 60 -8.07 5.09 -17.46
C THR A 60 -9.61 5.04 -17.44
N GLY A 61 -10.24 4.50 -18.48
CA GLY A 61 -11.68 4.31 -18.55
C GLY A 61 -12.21 3.23 -17.60
N TYR A 62 -13.46 3.39 -17.16
CA TYR A 62 -14.20 2.36 -16.44
C TYR A 62 -14.45 1.18 -17.39
N LEU A 63 -13.93 0.02 -17.01
CA LEU A 63 -13.97 -1.18 -17.84
C LEU A 63 -14.29 -2.34 -16.91
N HIS A 64 -15.54 -2.82 -16.90
CA HIS A 64 -15.87 -4.14 -16.36
C HIS A 64 -14.88 -5.21 -16.86
N LEU A 65 -14.39 -5.04 -18.11
CA LEU A 65 -13.33 -5.85 -18.68
C LEU A 65 -12.05 -5.87 -17.84
N LYS A 66 -11.64 -4.72 -17.26
CA LYS A 66 -10.44 -4.63 -16.41
C LYS A 66 -10.57 -5.48 -15.15
N VAL A 67 -11.74 -5.42 -14.50
CA VAL A 67 -12.06 -6.29 -13.36
C VAL A 67 -11.96 -7.76 -13.76
N SER A 68 -12.54 -8.17 -14.89
CA SER A 68 -12.47 -9.56 -15.38
C SER A 68 -11.03 -10.01 -15.69
N LEU A 69 -10.21 -9.15 -16.26
CA LEU A 69 -8.79 -9.43 -16.54
C LEU A 69 -7.94 -9.54 -15.26
N LEU A 70 -8.39 -8.93 -14.17
CA LEU A 70 -7.74 -8.98 -12.85
C LEU A 70 -8.25 -10.14 -11.98
N GLN A 71 -9.04 -11.07 -12.52
CA GLN A 71 -9.47 -12.26 -11.80
C GLN A 71 -8.41 -13.37 -11.83
N ASP A 72 -8.37 -14.17 -10.77
CA ASP A 72 -7.46 -15.32 -10.62
C ASP A 72 -7.60 -16.33 -11.78
N SER A 73 -8.84 -16.60 -12.21
CA SER A 73 -9.14 -17.50 -13.33
C SER A 73 -8.40 -17.11 -14.61
N PHE A 74 -8.42 -15.82 -14.97
CA PHE A 74 -7.77 -15.31 -16.17
C PHE A 74 -6.25 -15.36 -16.06
N VAL A 75 -5.71 -15.04 -14.89
CA VAL A 75 -4.26 -15.10 -14.63
C VAL A 75 -3.73 -16.53 -14.69
N ARG A 76 -4.47 -17.50 -14.15
CA ARG A 76 -4.13 -18.93 -14.30
C ARG A 76 -4.11 -19.35 -15.76
N GLU A 77 -5.04 -18.87 -16.58
CA GLU A 77 -5.02 -19.15 -18.02
C GLU A 77 -3.75 -18.59 -18.66
N ILE A 78 -3.35 -17.35 -18.35
CA ILE A 78 -2.07 -16.78 -18.82
C ILE A 78 -0.90 -17.68 -18.38
N TRP A 79 -0.84 -18.07 -17.11
CA TRP A 79 0.24 -18.93 -16.60
C TRP A 79 0.31 -20.26 -17.33
N ASN A 80 -0.83 -20.89 -17.58
CA ASN A 80 -0.92 -22.16 -18.31
C ASN A 80 -0.46 -22.03 -19.77
N ARG A 81 -0.73 -20.89 -20.41
CA ARG A 81 -0.42 -20.69 -21.84
C ARG A 81 1.00 -20.20 -22.10
N VAL A 82 1.52 -19.29 -21.28
CA VAL A 82 2.80 -18.60 -21.55
C VAL A 82 3.83 -18.69 -20.41
N GLY A 83 3.43 -19.25 -19.25
CA GLY A 83 4.26 -19.41 -18.07
C GLY A 83 4.23 -18.21 -17.12
N LYS A 84 4.53 -18.47 -15.83
CA LYS A 84 4.59 -17.46 -14.77
C LYS A 84 5.57 -16.33 -15.08
N GLN A 85 6.74 -16.65 -15.65
CA GLN A 85 7.75 -15.65 -15.99
C GLN A 85 7.21 -14.57 -16.95
N ALA A 86 6.49 -14.98 -18.00
CA ALA A 86 5.93 -14.03 -18.96
C ALA A 86 4.87 -13.12 -18.29
N TYR A 87 4.06 -13.68 -17.39
CA TYR A 87 3.12 -12.89 -16.59
C TYR A 87 3.83 -11.87 -15.69
N LEU A 88 4.85 -12.31 -14.96
CA LEU A 88 5.62 -11.48 -14.02
C LEU A 88 6.31 -10.30 -14.73
N GLU A 89 6.80 -10.52 -15.94
CA GLU A 89 7.48 -9.48 -16.73
C GLU A 89 6.51 -8.48 -17.38
N THR A 90 5.28 -8.90 -17.71
CA THR A 90 4.40 -8.11 -18.59
C THR A 90 3.11 -7.61 -17.94
N ILE A 91 2.47 -8.45 -17.11
CA ILE A 91 1.13 -8.19 -16.56
C ILE A 91 1.20 -7.82 -15.08
N HIS A 92 2.02 -8.52 -14.28
CA HIS A 92 2.13 -8.27 -12.83
C HIS A 92 2.40 -6.81 -12.45
N PRO A 93 3.31 -6.06 -13.12
CA PRO A 93 3.51 -4.64 -12.85
C PRO A 93 2.24 -3.79 -13.09
N LEU A 94 1.40 -4.20 -14.04
CA LEU A 94 0.15 -3.50 -14.35
C LEU A 94 -0.94 -3.83 -13.32
N VAL A 95 -0.94 -5.04 -12.74
CA VAL A 95 -1.78 -5.36 -11.58
C VAL A 95 -1.43 -4.42 -10.42
N LEU A 96 -0.14 -4.24 -10.13
CA LEU A 96 0.30 -3.31 -9.07
C LEU A 96 -0.11 -1.87 -9.36
N SER A 97 0.01 -1.42 -10.62
CA SER A 97 -0.40 -0.06 -10.99
C SER A 97 -1.89 0.22 -10.75
N ASN A 98 -2.73 -0.82 -10.69
CA ASN A 98 -4.16 -0.68 -10.36
C ASN A 98 -4.43 -0.37 -8.88
N LEU A 99 -3.40 -0.41 -8.03
CA LEU A 99 -3.45 0.03 -6.64
C LEU A 99 -2.87 1.44 -6.45
N TYR A 100 -2.30 2.03 -7.49
CA TYR A 100 -1.63 3.32 -7.45
C TYR A 100 -2.46 4.40 -8.13
N ILE A 101 -2.86 5.44 -7.38
CA ILE A 101 -3.72 6.55 -7.86
C ILE A 101 -4.91 5.99 -8.66
N SER A 102 -5.51 4.91 -8.14
CA SER A 102 -6.52 4.17 -8.87
C SER A 102 -7.81 5.00 -8.92
N PRO A 103 -8.31 5.35 -10.12
CA PRO A 103 -9.56 6.11 -10.24
C PRO A 103 -10.79 5.25 -9.94
N ASP A 104 -10.66 3.91 -10.01
CA ASP A 104 -11.76 2.97 -9.82
C ASP A 104 -11.48 1.98 -8.68
N LYS A 105 -12.35 2.05 -7.66
CA LYS A 105 -12.29 1.17 -6.48
C LYS A 105 -12.48 -0.31 -6.86
N SER A 106 -13.26 -0.62 -7.90
CA SER A 106 -13.55 -2.01 -8.27
C SER A 106 -12.32 -2.72 -8.86
N SER A 107 -11.58 -2.02 -9.72
CA SER A 107 -10.30 -2.50 -10.26
C SER A 107 -9.24 -2.66 -9.16
N ALA A 108 -9.14 -1.68 -8.24
CA ALA A 108 -8.20 -1.77 -7.11
C ALA A 108 -8.49 -2.97 -6.21
N ALA A 109 -9.75 -3.19 -5.84
CA ALA A 109 -10.16 -4.35 -5.05
C ALA A 109 -9.83 -5.67 -5.77
N SER A 110 -10.09 -5.74 -7.08
CA SER A 110 -9.79 -6.93 -7.89
C SER A 110 -8.29 -7.22 -7.97
N ALA A 111 -7.47 -6.19 -8.21
CA ALA A 111 -6.02 -6.30 -8.19
C ALA A 111 -5.49 -6.76 -6.81
N SER A 112 -6.06 -6.22 -5.73
CA SER A 112 -5.71 -6.59 -4.36
C SER A 112 -6.03 -8.05 -4.05
N VAL A 113 -7.19 -8.56 -4.48
CA VAL A 113 -7.56 -9.98 -4.32
C VAL A 113 -6.64 -10.88 -5.14
N LEU A 114 -6.32 -10.51 -6.38
CA LEU A 114 -5.42 -11.27 -7.25
C LEU A 114 -4.01 -11.34 -6.68
N LEU A 115 -3.44 -10.22 -6.23
CA LEU A 115 -2.11 -10.19 -5.64
C LEU A 115 -2.05 -11.02 -4.36
N PHE A 116 -3.09 -10.99 -3.53
CA PHE A 116 -3.19 -11.86 -2.37
C PHE A 116 -3.16 -13.34 -2.78
N GLY A 117 -4.06 -13.78 -3.66
CA GLY A 117 -4.16 -15.18 -4.07
C GLY A 117 -2.92 -15.70 -4.82
N SER A 118 -2.28 -14.85 -5.63
CA SER A 118 -1.08 -15.22 -6.39
C SER A 118 0.20 -15.25 -5.56
N SER A 119 0.26 -14.54 -4.43
CA SER A 119 1.49 -14.38 -3.63
C SER A 119 2.00 -15.68 -3.00
N GLU A 120 1.12 -16.60 -2.63
CA GLU A 120 1.55 -17.93 -2.16
C GLU A 120 2.08 -18.77 -3.33
N GLU A 121 1.40 -18.72 -4.47
CA GLU A 121 1.67 -19.57 -5.63
C GLU A 121 2.94 -19.17 -6.43
N ILE A 122 3.31 -17.88 -6.44
CA ILE A 122 4.57 -17.42 -7.06
C ILE A 122 5.78 -17.60 -6.13
N GLY A 123 5.55 -17.87 -4.85
CA GLY A 123 6.57 -18.17 -3.86
C GLY A 123 7.20 -16.94 -3.20
N VAL A 124 7.65 -17.12 -1.96
CA VAL A 124 8.11 -16.04 -1.06
C VAL A 124 9.15 -15.09 -1.68
N PRO A 125 10.24 -15.56 -2.33
CA PRO A 125 11.23 -14.64 -2.89
C PRO A 125 10.65 -13.72 -3.98
N ILE A 126 9.78 -14.26 -4.84
CA ILE A 126 9.14 -13.48 -5.90
C ILE A 126 8.14 -12.50 -5.29
N THR A 127 7.34 -12.95 -4.32
CA THR A 127 6.38 -12.10 -3.61
C THR A 127 7.05 -10.92 -2.91
N ILE A 128 8.21 -11.13 -2.27
CA ILE A 128 8.98 -10.03 -1.67
C ILE A 128 9.42 -9.04 -2.76
N HIS A 129 10.10 -9.53 -3.80
CA HIS A 129 10.79 -8.67 -4.75
C HIS A 129 9.87 -8.02 -5.78
N GLN A 130 8.79 -8.70 -6.18
CA GLN A 130 7.92 -8.28 -7.26
C GLN A 130 6.54 -7.82 -6.77
N THR A 131 6.18 -8.02 -5.51
CA THR A 131 4.89 -7.53 -4.96
C THR A 131 5.11 -6.59 -3.77
N ILE A 132 5.72 -7.05 -2.69
CA ILE A 132 5.83 -6.29 -1.44
C ILE A 132 6.73 -5.05 -1.63
N LEU A 133 7.94 -5.21 -2.15
CA LEU A 133 8.86 -4.07 -2.33
C LEU A 133 8.28 -2.99 -3.25
N PRO A 134 7.67 -3.31 -4.42
CA PRO A 134 6.98 -2.31 -5.24
C PRO A 134 5.84 -1.58 -4.51
N LEU A 135 5.00 -2.28 -3.73
CA LEU A 135 3.91 -1.66 -2.99
C LEU A 135 4.43 -0.73 -1.88
N VAL A 136 5.44 -1.17 -1.12
CA VAL A 136 6.10 -0.34 -0.11
C VAL A 136 6.77 0.88 -0.75
N HIS A 137 7.31 0.75 -1.96
CA HIS A 137 7.87 1.89 -2.70
C HIS A 137 6.82 2.94 -3.09
N CYS A 138 5.54 2.56 -3.14
CA CYS A 138 4.41 3.44 -3.42
C CYS A 138 3.85 4.15 -2.17
N PHE A 139 4.35 3.85 -0.98
CA PHE A 139 3.95 4.57 0.24
C PHE A 139 4.15 6.09 0.09
N GLY A 140 3.12 6.84 0.47
CA GLY A 140 3.06 8.29 0.36
C GLY A 140 2.88 8.83 -1.06
N LYS A 141 2.83 7.95 -2.07
CA LYS A 141 2.71 8.32 -3.49
C LYS A 141 1.32 8.04 -4.05
N GLY A 142 0.33 7.76 -3.20
CA GLY A 142 -1.05 7.52 -3.63
C GLY A 142 -1.41 6.03 -3.79
N LEU A 143 -0.78 5.15 -3.01
CA LEU A 143 -1.27 3.79 -2.82
C LEU A 143 -2.68 3.83 -2.21
N CYS A 144 -3.62 3.07 -2.77
CA CYS A 144 -4.98 3.01 -2.23
C CYS A 144 -5.06 2.09 -0.99
N VAL A 145 -6.18 2.16 -0.27
CA VAL A 145 -6.45 1.33 0.91
C VAL A 145 -6.39 -0.17 0.61
N ASP A 146 -6.85 -0.61 -0.58
CA ASP A 146 -6.75 -2.00 -1.00
C ASP A 146 -5.29 -2.45 -1.19
N GLY A 147 -4.38 -1.50 -1.49
CA GLY A 147 -2.95 -1.72 -1.60
C GLY A 147 -2.25 -1.84 -0.24
N ILE A 148 -2.75 -1.14 0.78
CA ILE A 148 -2.32 -1.34 2.17
C ILE A 148 -2.84 -2.68 2.68
N ASP A 149 -4.13 -2.96 2.46
CA ASP A 149 -4.78 -4.20 2.88
C ASP A 149 -4.11 -5.43 2.27
N VAL A 150 -3.74 -5.40 0.98
CA VAL A 150 -3.06 -6.56 0.37
C VAL A 150 -1.72 -6.87 1.01
N LEU A 151 -0.93 -5.86 1.42
CA LEU A 151 0.32 -6.08 2.13
C LEU A 151 0.08 -6.80 3.46
N VAL A 152 -0.93 -6.34 4.21
CA VAL A 152 -1.33 -6.94 5.50
C VAL A 152 -1.78 -8.39 5.29
N ARG A 153 -2.64 -8.64 4.30
CA ARG A 153 -3.14 -9.99 3.99
C ARG A 153 -2.03 -10.93 3.51
N ILE A 154 -1.10 -10.46 2.68
CA ILE A 154 0.08 -11.25 2.26
C ILE A 154 0.95 -11.63 3.47
N GLY A 155 1.14 -10.72 4.42
CA GLY A 155 1.82 -11.03 5.67
C GLY A 155 1.12 -12.16 6.44
N GLY A 156 -0.20 -12.07 6.55
CA GLY A 156 -1.02 -13.03 7.29
C GLY A 156 -1.09 -14.43 6.68
N ILE A 157 -1.05 -14.58 5.35
CA ILE A 157 -1.16 -15.92 4.71
C ILE A 157 0.14 -16.72 4.76
N ILE A 158 1.31 -16.07 4.73
CA ILE A 158 2.59 -16.79 4.63
C ILE A 158 2.99 -17.43 5.98
N GLU A 159 3.03 -16.64 7.06
CA GLU A 159 3.25 -17.05 8.47
C GLU A 159 3.74 -15.87 9.33
N GLU A 160 3.58 -15.96 10.65
CA GLU A 160 4.15 -15.00 11.62
C GLU A 160 5.68 -14.82 11.45
N SER A 161 6.39 -15.92 11.16
CA SER A 161 7.85 -15.90 10.98
C SER A 161 8.29 -15.05 9.78
N PHE A 162 7.46 -15.00 8.74
CA PHE A 162 7.68 -14.18 7.55
C PHE A 162 7.50 -12.70 7.87
N ILE A 163 6.44 -12.35 8.63
CA ILE A 163 6.20 -10.97 9.07
C ILE A 163 7.41 -10.46 9.86
N VAL A 164 7.88 -11.23 10.84
CA VAL A 164 9.02 -10.85 11.71
C VAL A 164 10.33 -10.72 10.93
N LYS A 165 10.62 -11.64 10.01
CA LYS A 165 11.92 -11.67 9.31
C LYS A 165 12.00 -10.78 8.08
N GLN A 166 10.87 -10.47 7.44
CA GLN A 166 10.85 -9.79 6.15
C GLN A 166 10.09 -8.47 6.20
N MET A 167 8.84 -8.48 6.68
CA MET A 167 7.99 -7.28 6.62
C MET A 167 8.34 -6.26 7.69
N LEU A 168 8.51 -6.67 8.96
CA LEU A 168 8.84 -5.74 10.04
C LEU A 168 10.17 -5.02 9.77
N PRO A 169 11.29 -5.68 9.44
CA PRO A 169 12.54 -4.98 9.17
C PRO A 169 12.44 -3.98 8.02
N LEU A 170 11.68 -4.33 6.97
CA LEU A 170 11.41 -3.44 5.84
C LEU A 170 10.65 -2.18 6.30
N LEU A 171 9.54 -2.34 7.01
CA LEU A 171 8.73 -1.23 7.52
C LEU A 171 9.52 -0.37 8.52
N LYS A 172 10.26 -1.00 9.45
CA LYS A 172 11.12 -0.31 10.43
C LYS A 172 12.13 0.60 9.72
N ASN A 173 12.74 0.12 8.64
CA ASN A 173 13.71 0.91 7.86
C ASN A 173 13.06 2.07 7.12
N VAL A 174 11.88 1.84 6.52
CA VAL A 174 11.13 2.90 5.82
C VAL A 174 10.72 4.01 6.80
N ILE A 175 10.19 3.63 7.97
CA ILE A 175 9.77 4.60 8.99
C ILE A 175 10.96 5.43 9.49
N ARG A 176 12.10 4.80 9.81
CA ARG A 176 13.32 5.51 10.21
C ARG A 176 13.77 6.50 9.13
N SER A 177 13.80 6.07 7.87
CA SER A 177 14.17 6.94 6.76
C SER A 177 13.26 8.16 6.62
N PHE A 178 11.95 8.01 6.86
CA PHE A 178 11.02 9.13 6.74
C PHE A 178 10.99 10.02 7.98
N ILE A 179 11.26 9.49 9.17
CA ILE A 179 11.51 10.30 10.37
C ILE A 179 12.71 11.22 10.10
N ASP A 180 13.84 10.69 9.64
CA ASP A 180 15.04 11.49 9.35
C ASP A 180 14.77 12.58 8.30
N VAL A 181 14.01 12.26 7.26
CA VAL A 181 13.64 13.21 6.20
C VAL A 181 12.70 14.31 6.72
N SER A 182 11.75 13.97 7.59
CA SER A 182 10.81 14.93 8.19
C SER A 182 11.50 15.93 9.12
N CYS A 183 12.63 15.56 9.73
CA CYS A 183 13.46 16.45 10.53
C CYS A 183 14.25 17.46 9.67
N MET A 184 14.34 17.26 8.35
CA MET A 184 15.02 18.17 7.44
C MET A 184 14.04 19.22 6.89
N ASN A 185 14.43 20.49 6.89
CA ASN A 185 13.73 21.56 6.19
C ASN A 185 13.87 21.36 4.67
N LYS A 186 13.04 20.50 4.09
CA LYS A 186 12.92 20.22 2.65
C LYS A 186 11.69 20.91 2.08
N PRO A 187 11.65 21.18 0.76
CA PRO A 187 10.48 21.81 0.13
C PRO A 187 9.20 20.97 0.29
N ASP A 188 8.05 21.66 0.35
CA ASP A 188 6.71 21.13 0.68
C ASP A 188 6.28 19.80 0.02
N PRO A 189 6.55 19.50 -1.28
CA PRO A 189 6.13 18.21 -1.84
C PRO A 189 6.86 17.01 -1.21
N VAL A 190 8.10 17.19 -0.76
CA VAL A 190 8.88 16.10 -0.13
C VAL A 190 8.43 15.86 1.31
N GLN A 191 8.06 16.93 2.03
CA GLN A 191 7.53 16.81 3.39
C GLN A 191 6.15 16.14 3.40
N SER A 192 5.25 16.56 2.50
CA SER A 192 3.91 15.95 2.37
C SER A 192 3.98 14.46 1.99
N TRP A 193 4.88 14.06 1.09
CA TRP A 193 5.06 12.65 0.75
C TRP A 193 5.65 11.84 1.89
N SER A 194 6.55 12.41 2.69
CA SER A 194 7.12 11.72 3.85
C SER A 194 6.08 11.47 4.94
N ALA A 195 5.19 12.44 5.19
CA ALA A 195 4.08 12.30 6.13
C ALA A 195 3.08 11.22 5.66
N LEU A 196 2.68 11.26 4.39
CA LEU A 196 1.79 10.25 3.82
C LEU A 196 2.43 8.85 3.83
N ALA A 197 3.73 8.75 3.56
CA ALA A 197 4.43 7.47 3.60
C ALA A 197 4.53 6.90 5.02
N LEU A 198 4.71 7.76 6.03
CA LEU A 198 4.63 7.35 7.44
C LEU A 198 3.23 6.86 7.79
N ILE A 199 2.17 7.53 7.33
CA ILE A 199 0.80 7.07 7.54
C ILE A 199 0.59 5.68 6.93
N ASP A 200 0.96 5.47 5.66
CA ASP A 200 0.81 4.17 4.99
C ASP A 200 1.61 3.07 5.70
N CYS A 201 2.82 3.37 6.16
CA CYS A 201 3.64 2.45 6.95
C CYS A 201 2.99 2.05 8.26
N MET A 202 2.48 3.03 9.02
CA MET A 202 1.88 2.80 10.34
C MET A 202 0.56 2.02 10.20
N MET A 203 -0.24 2.33 9.18
CA MET A 203 -1.46 1.57 8.86
C MET A 203 -1.13 0.11 8.48
N THR A 204 -0.08 -0.10 7.68
CA THR A 204 0.38 -1.46 7.35
C THR A 204 0.87 -2.19 8.59
N LEU A 205 1.66 -1.53 9.45
CA LEU A 205 2.17 -2.11 10.68
C LEU A 205 1.03 -2.53 11.61
N ASP A 206 0.05 -1.65 11.84
CA ASP A 206 -1.14 -1.91 12.67
C ASP A 206 -1.92 -3.13 12.21
N GLY A 207 -2.15 -3.24 10.89
CA GLY A 207 -2.79 -4.40 10.29
C GLY A 207 -1.99 -5.70 10.52
N LEU A 208 -0.66 -5.65 10.40
CA LEU A 208 0.20 -6.81 10.63
C LEU A 208 0.18 -7.27 12.10
N VAL A 209 -0.01 -6.36 13.06
CA VAL A 209 -0.09 -6.71 14.49
C VAL A 209 -1.24 -7.72 14.74
N ALA A 210 -2.28 -7.76 13.90
CA ALA A 210 -3.36 -8.75 14.02
C ALA A 210 -2.90 -10.20 13.84
N PHE A 211 -1.73 -10.42 13.24
CA PHE A 211 -1.14 -11.73 12.97
C PHE A 211 0.05 -12.07 13.88
N LEU A 212 0.33 -11.23 14.88
CA LEU A 212 1.44 -11.42 15.82
C LEU A 212 0.93 -11.80 17.21
N THR A 213 1.63 -12.71 17.86
CA THR A 213 1.47 -13.04 19.29
C THR A 213 1.92 -11.89 20.19
N GLU A 214 1.36 -11.80 21.39
CA GLU A 214 1.71 -10.76 22.38
C GLU A 214 3.22 -10.74 22.67
N GLU A 215 3.85 -11.91 22.79
CA GLU A 215 5.29 -12.05 23.01
C GLU A 215 6.11 -11.40 21.88
N ILE A 216 5.71 -11.62 20.62
CA ILE A 216 6.39 -11.04 19.46
C ILE A 216 6.11 -9.54 19.36
N ILE A 217 4.90 -9.09 19.69
CA ILE A 217 4.57 -7.66 19.72
C ILE A 217 5.50 -6.94 20.71
N VAL A 218 5.65 -7.46 21.93
CA VAL A 218 6.56 -6.90 22.93
C VAL A 218 7.99 -6.87 22.38
N LYS A 219 8.50 -8.03 21.96
CA LYS A 219 9.88 -8.19 21.54
C LYS A 219 10.24 -7.35 20.31
N GLU A 220 9.39 -7.33 19.29
CA GLU A 220 9.72 -6.70 18.02
C GLU A 220 9.26 -5.25 17.92
N LEU A 221 8.19 -4.86 18.59
CA LEU A 221 7.62 -3.51 18.45
C LEU A 221 7.90 -2.61 19.66
N LEU A 222 8.11 -3.17 20.85
CA LEU A 222 8.21 -2.39 22.10
C LEU A 222 9.57 -2.47 22.79
N GLU A 223 10.30 -3.58 22.62
CA GLU A 223 11.67 -3.72 23.11
C GLU A 223 12.66 -3.02 22.16
N ASP A 224 13.80 -2.55 22.73
CA ASP A 224 14.89 -1.80 22.08
C ASP A 224 14.60 -0.34 21.63
N ILE A 225 15.64 0.30 21.04
CA ILE A 225 15.61 1.60 20.32
C ILE A 225 14.64 1.54 19.11
N SER A 226 14.08 0.36 18.81
CA SER A 226 13.09 0.09 17.76
C SER A 226 11.66 0.50 18.09
N TYR A 227 11.39 1.16 19.22
CA TYR A 227 10.03 1.58 19.53
C TYR A 227 9.57 2.74 18.64
N ILE A 228 9.12 2.38 17.44
CA ILE A 228 8.86 3.32 16.34
C ILE A 228 7.69 4.25 16.65
N HIS A 229 6.64 3.75 17.31
CA HIS A 229 5.48 4.56 17.66
C HIS A 229 5.89 5.76 18.53
N VAL A 230 6.69 5.53 19.59
CA VAL A 230 7.24 6.61 20.41
C VAL A 230 8.25 7.44 19.64
N GLY A 231 9.12 6.82 18.84
CA GLY A 231 10.08 7.55 18.00
C GLY A 231 9.42 8.57 17.05
N VAL A 232 8.24 8.26 16.50
CA VAL A 232 7.41 9.18 15.72
C VAL A 232 6.77 10.24 16.61
N LEU A 233 6.17 9.85 17.74
CA LEU A 233 5.48 10.76 18.66
C LEU A 233 6.42 11.78 19.34
N MET A 234 7.71 11.48 19.46
CA MET A 234 8.71 12.40 20.02
C MET A 234 9.13 13.52 19.05
N GLN A 235 8.77 13.44 17.77
CA GLN A 235 9.21 14.41 16.78
C GLN A 235 8.41 15.71 16.87
N LYS A 236 9.13 16.83 17.11
CA LYS A 236 8.53 18.16 17.32
C LYS A 236 7.88 18.78 16.07
N HIS A 237 8.29 18.34 14.89
CA HIS A 237 7.89 18.93 13.60
C HIS A 237 7.05 17.99 12.73
N MET A 238 6.54 16.88 13.31
CA MET A 238 5.66 15.98 12.58
C MET A 238 4.28 16.58 12.37
N GLU A 239 3.70 16.28 11.20
CA GLU A 239 2.32 16.64 10.91
C GLU A 239 1.35 15.96 11.89
N ILE A 240 0.29 16.67 12.27
CA ILE A 240 -0.71 16.19 13.23
C ILE A 240 -1.34 14.87 12.77
N ALA A 241 -1.57 14.70 11.47
CA ALA A 241 -2.13 13.47 10.91
C ALA A 241 -1.22 12.25 11.19
N VAL A 242 0.09 12.41 11.07
CA VAL A 242 1.06 11.33 11.37
C VAL A 242 1.05 10.99 12.86
N LEU A 243 1.04 12.02 13.72
CA LEU A 243 0.97 11.84 15.18
C LEU A 243 -0.33 11.14 15.60
N GLN A 244 -1.46 11.51 14.99
CA GLN A 244 -2.75 10.88 15.24
C GLN A 244 -2.76 9.39 14.87
N VAL A 245 -2.22 9.03 13.70
CA VAL A 245 -2.11 7.63 13.28
C VAL A 245 -1.16 6.88 14.21
N ALA A 246 0.00 7.44 14.57
CA ALA A 246 0.93 6.82 15.50
C ALA A 246 0.32 6.59 16.89
N ALA A 247 -0.46 7.54 17.41
CA ALA A 247 -1.16 7.40 18.68
C ALA A 247 -2.28 6.35 18.61
N THR A 248 -3.05 6.33 17.52
CA THR A 248 -4.16 5.39 17.32
C THR A 248 -3.68 3.95 17.21
N THR A 249 -2.63 3.72 16.42
CA THR A 249 -2.00 2.40 16.25
C THR A 249 -1.36 1.92 17.55
N LEU A 250 -0.70 2.83 18.30
CA LEU A 250 -0.18 2.49 19.63
C LEU A 250 -1.30 2.11 20.62
N PHE A 251 -2.43 2.82 20.57
CA PHE A 251 -3.59 2.49 21.38
C PHE A 251 -4.16 1.11 21.00
N GLY A 252 -4.25 0.79 19.71
CA GLY A 252 -4.65 -0.54 19.22
C GLY A 252 -3.73 -1.66 19.72
N ILE A 253 -2.41 -1.45 19.68
CA ILE A 253 -1.43 -2.38 20.26
C ILE A 253 -1.67 -2.57 21.76
N SER A 254 -1.89 -1.48 22.50
CA SER A 254 -2.17 -1.51 23.94
C SER A 254 -3.43 -2.32 24.26
N GLN A 255 -4.49 -2.15 23.46
CA GLN A 255 -5.73 -2.92 23.62
C GLN A 255 -5.50 -4.41 23.39
N ARG A 256 -4.69 -4.77 22.38
CA ARG A 256 -4.40 -6.18 22.05
C ARG A 256 -3.57 -6.89 23.11
N MET A 257 -2.59 -6.20 23.70
CA MET A 257 -1.71 -6.77 24.73
C MET A 257 -2.35 -6.83 26.13
N GLY A 258 -3.45 -6.10 26.35
CA GLY A 258 -4.09 -6.02 27.66
C GLY A 258 -3.36 -5.09 28.65
N ALA A 259 -3.99 -4.92 29.81
CA ALA A 259 -3.61 -3.90 30.79
C ALA A 259 -2.24 -4.13 31.42
N ASP A 260 -1.91 -5.38 31.78
CA ASP A 260 -0.68 -5.71 32.50
C ASP A 260 0.56 -5.45 31.64
N LEU A 261 0.59 -5.95 30.40
CA LEU A 261 1.69 -5.73 29.47
C LEU A 261 1.78 -4.27 29.03
N THR A 262 0.64 -3.59 28.85
CA THR A 262 0.62 -2.14 28.55
C THR A 262 1.26 -1.33 29.69
N ALA A 263 0.91 -1.66 30.94
CA ALA A 263 1.48 -0.98 32.10
C ALA A 263 2.98 -1.24 32.24
N LEU A 264 3.43 -2.45 31.90
CA LEU A 264 4.83 -2.85 31.98
C LEU A 264 5.70 -2.22 30.88
N HIS A 265 5.24 -2.21 29.63
CA HIS A 265 6.08 -1.87 28.46
C HIS A 265 5.77 -0.50 27.85
N ILE A 266 4.51 -0.06 27.82
CA ILE A 266 4.09 1.14 27.08
C ILE A 266 4.04 2.38 27.98
N LEU A 267 3.41 2.28 29.16
CA LEU A 267 3.26 3.42 30.07
C LEU A 267 4.58 4.08 30.49
N PRO A 268 5.67 3.35 30.81
CA PRO A 268 6.94 3.98 31.17
C PRO A 268 7.48 4.87 30.04
N LYS A 269 7.31 4.45 28.79
CA LYS A 269 7.77 5.19 27.61
C LYS A 269 6.90 6.39 27.27
N LEU A 270 5.58 6.27 27.46
CA LEU A 270 4.69 7.43 27.34
C LEU A 270 4.98 8.47 28.42
N LYS A 271 5.29 8.04 29.65
CA LYS A 271 5.68 8.96 30.72
C LYS A 271 6.96 9.74 30.36
N GLU A 272 7.99 9.03 29.91
CA GLU A 272 9.24 9.64 29.42
C GLU A 272 8.97 10.66 28.30
N LEU A 273 8.12 10.29 27.33
CA LEU A 273 7.71 11.17 26.23
C LEU A 273 6.98 12.42 26.72
N PHE A 274 5.99 12.28 27.61
CA PHE A 274 5.24 13.44 28.11
C PHE A 274 6.10 14.35 28.99
N ASP A 275 7.00 13.78 29.80
CA ASP A 275 7.98 14.54 30.56
C ASP A 275 8.87 15.34 29.59
N GLU A 276 9.45 14.71 28.57
CA GLU A 276 10.28 15.42 27.59
C GLU A 276 9.52 16.53 26.84
N LEU A 277 8.29 16.26 26.37
CA LEU A 277 7.47 17.27 25.71
C LEU A 277 7.14 18.44 26.64
N ALA A 278 6.81 18.17 27.90
CA ALA A 278 6.49 19.18 28.91
C ALA A 278 7.69 20.07 29.25
N PHE A 279 8.90 19.51 29.32
CA PHE A 279 10.13 20.23 29.69
C PHE A 279 10.96 20.73 28.49
N SER A 280 10.57 20.39 27.25
CA SER A 280 11.30 20.81 26.04
C SER A 280 11.31 22.34 25.78
N GLN A 281 10.49 23.12 26.49
CA GLN A 281 10.42 24.58 26.38
C GLN A 281 11.50 25.35 27.17
N GLU A 282 12.32 24.70 28.00
CA GLU A 282 13.27 25.45 28.85
C GLU A 282 14.64 25.74 28.21
N ILE A 283 15.03 25.06 27.13
CA ILE A 283 16.41 25.17 26.60
C ILE A 283 16.53 26.14 25.40
N SER A 284 15.42 26.61 24.81
CA SER A 284 15.48 27.53 23.65
C SER A 284 15.59 29.03 24.02
N LYS A 285 15.58 29.39 25.31
CA LYS A 285 15.68 30.80 25.77
C LYS A 285 17.12 31.26 26.00
N GLY A 286 18.04 30.80 25.15
CA GLY A 286 19.47 31.09 25.21
C GLY A 286 20.07 31.59 23.90
N SER A 287 19.30 32.21 23.00
CA SER A 287 19.88 33.02 21.93
C SER A 287 19.13 34.34 21.79
N THR A 288 19.80 35.41 22.18
CA THR A 288 19.41 36.81 22.03
C THR A 288 19.16 37.16 20.57
N ALA A 289 17.92 37.52 20.20
CA ALA A 289 17.63 38.63 19.28
C ALA A 289 16.12 38.90 19.13
N VAL A 290 15.73 40.10 19.59
CA VAL A 290 14.75 41.04 18.99
C VAL A 290 13.30 40.57 18.83
N GLY A 291 12.43 41.26 19.57
CA GLY A 291 11.01 40.94 19.72
C GLY A 291 10.11 41.19 18.51
N ARG A 292 8.98 40.49 18.52
CA ARG A 292 7.69 41.05 18.13
C ARG A 292 6.56 40.19 18.70
N ASN A 293 5.63 40.85 19.37
CA ASN A 293 4.42 40.28 19.95
C ASN A 293 3.61 39.48 18.92
N LEU A 294 3.24 38.24 19.24
CA LEU A 294 2.14 37.53 18.59
C LEU A 294 1.18 37.02 19.66
N LYS A 295 0.00 37.64 19.65
CA LYS A 295 -1.13 37.37 20.54
C LYS A 295 -1.63 35.94 20.32
N VAL A 296 -1.84 35.25 21.43
CA VAL A 296 -2.57 33.98 21.55
C VAL A 296 -4.01 34.17 21.04
N THR A 297 -4.37 33.49 19.95
CA THR A 297 -5.77 33.26 19.58
C THR A 297 -6.22 31.93 20.17
N LYS A 298 -7.05 32.01 21.23
CA LYS A 298 -7.85 30.89 21.73
C LYS A 298 -8.77 30.39 20.61
N LEU A 299 -8.61 29.16 20.16
CA LEU A 299 -9.64 28.47 19.39
C LEU A 299 -10.53 27.68 20.35
N LYS A 300 -11.83 28.01 20.36
CA LYS A 300 -12.86 27.33 21.14
C LYS A 300 -13.14 25.94 20.54
N ILE A 301 -13.16 24.95 21.42
CA ILE A 301 -13.70 23.60 21.18
C ILE A 301 -15.22 23.70 21.00
N GLY A 302 -15.75 23.09 19.95
CA GLY A 302 -17.18 22.85 19.77
C GLY A 302 -17.63 22.92 18.31
N GLY A 303 -17.77 21.75 17.68
CA GLY A 303 -18.41 21.57 16.38
C GLY A 303 -17.98 20.26 15.75
N ASP A 304 -18.89 19.28 15.72
CA ASP A 304 -18.72 18.02 15.00
C ASP A 304 -18.36 18.28 13.53
N PHE A 305 -17.20 17.78 13.09
CA PHE A 305 -16.81 17.74 11.69
C PHE A 305 -16.53 16.29 11.29
N GLN A 306 -17.55 15.64 10.73
CA GLN A 306 -17.36 14.48 9.86
C GLN A 306 -16.78 14.99 8.54
N ILE A 307 -15.54 14.59 8.25
CA ILE A 307 -14.87 14.89 6.96
C ILE A 307 -15.19 13.73 6.03
N GLU A 308 -16.12 13.94 5.10
CA GLU A 308 -16.62 12.90 4.19
C GLU A 308 -15.97 12.95 2.79
N THR A 309 -15.26 14.01 2.39
CA THR A 309 -14.62 14.08 1.06
C THR A 309 -13.38 14.98 0.99
N ARG A 310 -12.43 14.56 0.14
CA ARG A 310 -11.04 15.06 -0.03
C ARG A 310 -10.89 16.31 -0.94
N MET A 311 -11.92 17.13 -1.13
CA MET A 311 -11.84 18.28 -2.05
C MET A 311 -11.56 19.65 -1.41
N ASP A 312 -11.41 19.73 -0.08
CA ASP A 312 -11.25 21.03 0.61
C ASP A 312 -9.81 21.41 0.98
N LEU A 313 -8.80 20.95 0.23
CA LEU A 313 -7.39 21.27 0.51
C LEU A 313 -6.62 21.87 -0.68
N VAL A 314 -7.25 22.78 -1.43
CA VAL A 314 -6.54 23.67 -2.38
C VAL A 314 -6.49 25.09 -1.85
#